data_AF-A0A0A3J280-F1
#
_entry.id   AF-A0A0A3J280-F1
#
_cell.length_a   1.000
_cell.length_b   1.000
_cell.length_c   1.000
_cell.angle_alpha   90.00
_cell.angle_beta   90.00
_cell.angle_gamma   90.00
#
_symmetry.space_group_name_H-M   'P 1'
#
loop_
_entity.id
_entity.type
_entity.pdbx_description
1 polymer ?
#
loop_
_entity_poly.entity_id
_entity_poly.type
_entity_poly.pdbx_seq_one_letter_code
_entity_poly.pdbx_strand_id
1 'polypeptide(L)'
;MEIILRKLADIDGCVTLQCKHCEDKFKVNVQEFEDFQGEFMFCASCGLSSNPQDLIFTEDFQKNAQIELENFALKELQKMFGEKNVKGKLKTPKDLYEVNDMNLILKNCCNRQVKINNSANFASTYCPYCGGI
;
A
#
# COMPACT_ATOMS: atom_id res chain seq x y z
N MET A 1 11.56 19.19 -0.32
CA MET A 1 11.29 18.36 0.86
C MET A 1 10.84 17.01 0.37
N GLU A 2 11.37 15.96 0.96
CA GLU A 2 10.94 14.59 0.71
C GLU A 2 10.33 14.03 2.00
N ILE A 3 9.09 13.57 1.94
CA ILE A 3 8.43 12.86 3.06
C ILE A 3 8.55 11.38 2.74
N ILE A 4 9.29 10.66 3.59
CA ILE A 4 9.50 9.23 3.45
C ILE A 4 8.61 8.51 4.46
N LEU A 5 7.65 7.75 3.97
CA LEU A 5 6.82 6.85 4.78
C LEU A 5 7.32 5.43 4.62
N ARG A 6 7.30 4.67 5.72
CA ARG A 6 7.70 3.26 5.72
C ARG A 6 6.59 2.43 6.33
N LYS A 7 6.33 1.29 5.70
CA LYS A 7 5.42 0.26 6.20
C LYS A 7 6.16 -1.07 6.21
N LEU A 8 6.18 -1.73 7.37
CA LEU A 8 6.82 -3.03 7.50
C LEU A 8 5.96 -4.10 6.83
N ALA A 9 6.60 -4.94 6.03
CA ALA A 9 5.96 -6.12 5.43
C ALA A 9 5.48 -7.11 6.49
N ASP A 10 4.58 -8.01 6.10
CA ASP A 10 4.16 -9.08 7.00
C ASP A 10 5.24 -10.17 7.15
N ILE A 11 4.93 -11.21 7.94
CA ILE A 11 5.87 -12.30 8.23
C ILE A 11 6.32 -13.10 7.00
N ASP A 12 5.55 -13.08 5.90
CA ASP A 12 5.92 -13.72 4.63
C ASP A 12 6.56 -12.72 3.65
N GLY A 13 6.86 -11.51 4.10
CA GLY A 13 7.47 -10.47 3.27
C GLY A 13 6.50 -9.83 2.27
N CYS A 14 5.20 -9.85 2.55
CA CYS A 14 4.18 -9.28 1.68
C CYS A 14 3.68 -7.90 2.13
N VAL A 15 3.27 -7.08 1.16
CA VAL A 15 2.64 -5.76 1.35
C VAL A 15 1.26 -5.70 0.73
N THR A 16 0.32 -5.01 1.37
CA THR A 16 -1.05 -4.88 0.89
C THR A 16 -1.16 -3.86 -0.23
N LEU A 17 -1.88 -4.25 -1.28
CA LEU A 17 -2.37 -3.41 -2.36
C LEU A 17 -3.89 -3.38 -2.32
N GLN A 18 -4.47 -2.24 -2.71
CA GLN A 18 -5.92 -2.06 -2.77
C GLN A 18 -6.37 -1.67 -4.17
N CYS A 19 -7.34 -2.40 -4.71
CA CYS A 19 -7.89 -2.13 -6.02
C CYS A 19 -8.77 -0.87 -6.00
N LYS A 20 -8.49 0.12 -6.86
CA LYS A 20 -9.34 1.32 -7.01
C LYS A 20 -10.72 1.05 -7.65
N HIS A 21 -10.91 -0.11 -8.27
CA HIS A 21 -12.13 -0.43 -9.02
C HIS A 21 -13.16 -1.20 -8.19
N CYS A 22 -12.72 -2.17 -7.40
CA CYS A 22 -13.59 -3.01 -6.58
C CYS A 22 -13.27 -2.95 -5.09
N GLU A 23 -12.32 -2.09 -4.69
CA GLU A 23 -11.88 -1.84 -3.31
C GLU A 23 -11.28 -3.03 -2.56
N ASP A 24 -11.23 -4.20 -3.20
CA ASP A 24 -10.68 -5.41 -2.62
C ASP A 24 -9.16 -5.31 -2.42
N LYS A 25 -8.67 -6.02 -1.42
CA LYS A 25 -7.28 -6.01 -0.99
C LYS A 25 -6.63 -7.37 -1.26
N PHE A 26 -5.38 -7.31 -1.68
CA PHE A 26 -4.52 -8.47 -1.89
C PHE A 26 -3.09 -8.08 -1.53
N LYS A 27 -2.22 -9.05 -1.27
CA LYS A 27 -0.81 -8.78 -0.96
C LYS A 27 0.12 -9.41 -1.97
N VAL A 28 1.22 -8.74 -2.22
CA VAL A 28 2.30 -9.20 -3.09
C VAL A 28 3.61 -9.19 -2.32
N ASN A 29 4.55 -10.04 -2.71
CA ASN A 29 5.88 -10.03 -2.11
C ASN A 29 6.59 -8.69 -2.41
N VAL A 30 7.23 -8.10 -1.39
CA VAL A 30 7.87 -6.79 -1.53
C VAL A 30 9.01 -6.81 -2.55
N GLN A 31 9.88 -7.82 -2.52
CA GLN A 31 11.00 -7.92 -3.45
C GLN A 31 10.50 -8.09 -4.89
N GLU A 32 9.52 -8.98 -5.11
CA GLU A 32 8.92 -9.16 -6.43
C GLU A 32 8.21 -7.91 -6.95
N PHE A 33 7.63 -7.11 -6.05
CA PHE A 33 6.97 -5.85 -6.38
C PHE A 33 7.97 -4.74 -6.73
N GLU A 34 9.04 -4.59 -5.94
CA GLU A 34 10.10 -3.61 -6.19
C GLU A 34 10.87 -3.91 -7.49
N ASP A 35 11.09 -5.19 -7.80
CA ASP A 35 11.77 -5.61 -9.02
C ASP A 35 10.85 -5.59 -10.26
N PHE A 36 9.55 -5.35 -10.08
CA PHE A 36 8.58 -5.43 -11.18
C PHE A 36 8.74 -4.28 -12.18
N GLN A 37 9.07 -4.64 -13.43
CA GLN A 37 9.26 -3.70 -14.54
C GLN A 37 8.01 -3.55 -15.44
N GLY A 38 6.86 -4.11 -15.05
CA GLY A 38 5.64 -4.01 -15.86
C GLY A 38 4.92 -2.68 -15.68
N GLU A 39 4.30 -2.19 -16.75
CA GLU A 39 3.56 -0.91 -16.76
C GLU A 39 2.27 -0.98 -15.93
N PHE A 40 1.65 -2.16 -15.86
CA PHE A 40 0.38 -2.38 -15.18
C PHE A 40 0.43 -3.62 -14.30
N MET A 41 -0.33 -3.57 -13.21
CA MET A 41 -0.70 -4.73 -12.40
C MET A 41 -2.20 -4.94 -12.45
N PHE A 42 -2.64 -6.14 -12.08
CA PHE A 42 -4.03 -6.57 -12.13
C PHE A 42 -4.58 -6.77 -10.72
N CYS A 43 -5.87 -6.47 -10.53
CA CYS A 43 -6.54 -6.81 -9.28
C CYS A 43 -6.69 -8.34 -9.18
N ALA A 44 -6.27 -8.92 -8.06
CA ALA A 44 -6.40 -10.37 -7.82
C ALA A 44 -7.86 -10.87 -7.85
N SER A 45 -8.82 -9.98 -7.60
CA SER A 45 -10.23 -10.35 -7.46
C SER A 45 -11.07 -10.06 -8.70
N CYS A 46 -10.85 -8.91 -9.37
CA CYS A 46 -11.66 -8.52 -10.54
C CYS A 46 -10.90 -8.51 -11.87
N GLY A 47 -9.57 -8.72 -11.84
CA GLY A 47 -8.75 -8.79 -13.06
C GLY A 47 -8.56 -7.47 -13.81
N LEU A 48 -9.11 -6.35 -13.31
CA LEU A 48 -8.89 -5.04 -13.93
C LEU A 48 -7.46 -4.56 -13.69
N SER A 49 -6.84 -4.01 -14.73
CA SER A 49 -5.49 -3.46 -14.69
C SER A 49 -5.45 -2.05 -14.11
N SER A 50 -4.39 -1.72 -13.38
CA SER A 50 -4.11 -0.39 -12.85
C SER A 50 -2.60 -0.12 -12.87
N ASN A 51 -2.22 1.15 -12.88
CA ASN A 51 -0.82 1.50 -12.64
C ASN A 51 -0.46 1.05 -11.20
N PRO A 52 0.72 0.44 -10.98
CA PRO A 52 1.15 0.05 -9.64
C PRO A 52 0.98 1.14 -8.58
N GLN A 53 1.26 2.39 -8.92
CA GLN A 53 1.17 3.54 -8.02
C GLN A 53 -0.27 3.76 -7.52
N ASP A 54 -1.27 3.44 -8.34
CA ASP A 54 -2.69 3.60 -7.97
C ASP A 54 -3.16 2.56 -6.93
N LEU A 55 -2.37 1.51 -6.69
CA LEU A 55 -2.74 0.37 -5.84
C LEU A 55 -2.10 0.44 -4.43
N ILE A 56 -1.11 1.30 -4.22
CA ILE A 56 -0.27 1.33 -2.99
C ILE A 56 -0.93 2.10 -1.84
N PHE A 57 -1.90 2.97 -2.12
CA PHE A 57 -2.41 3.92 -1.14
C PHE A 57 -3.47 3.32 -0.22
N THR A 58 -3.04 2.53 0.78
CA THR A 58 -3.92 2.10 1.86
C THR A 58 -4.27 3.28 2.80
N GLU A 59 -5.44 3.24 3.42
CA GLU A 59 -5.99 4.33 4.25
C GLU A 59 -5.05 4.76 5.40
N ASP A 60 -4.38 3.80 6.02
CA ASP A 60 -3.36 4.03 7.07
C ASP A 60 -2.15 4.81 6.54
N PHE A 61 -1.67 4.47 5.34
CA PHE A 61 -0.59 5.16 4.67
C PHE A 61 -0.96 6.61 4.34
N GLN A 62 -2.18 6.83 3.81
CA GLN A 62 -2.71 8.16 3.53
C GLN A 62 -2.81 9.03 4.80
N LYS A 63 -3.33 8.46 5.90
CA LYS A 63 -3.43 9.18 7.19
C LYS A 63 -2.07 9.60 7.73
N ASN A 64 -1.06 8.74 7.62
CA ASN A 64 0.29 9.08 8.04
C ASN A 64 0.93 10.15 7.15
N ALA A 65 0.73 10.07 5.83
CA ALA A 65 1.17 11.10 4.89
C ALA A 65 0.60 12.47 5.25
N GLN A 66 -0.70 12.51 5.57
CA GLN A 66 -1.38 13.72 5.98
C GLN A 66 -0.79 14.29 7.28
N ILE A 67 -0.53 13.45 8.29
CA ILE A 67 0.08 13.89 9.55
C ILE A 67 1.45 14.52 9.32
N GLU A 68 2.29 13.91 8.49
CA GLU A 68 3.63 14.44 8.18
C GLU A 68 3.55 15.79 7.46
N LEU A 69 2.65 15.91 6.48
CA LEU A 69 2.42 17.17 5.76
C LEU A 69 1.91 18.27 6.68
N GLU A 70 0.93 17.97 7.54
CA GLU A 70 0.39 18.92 8.53
C GLU A 70 1.47 19.38 9.52
N ASN A 71 2.30 18.46 10.00
CA ASN A 71 3.41 18.78 10.90
C ASN A 71 4.44 19.69 10.23
N PHE A 72 4.80 19.39 8.98
CA PHE A 72 5.72 20.21 8.22
C PHE A 72 5.15 21.62 8.01
N ALA A 73 3.91 21.72 7.53
CA ALA A 73 3.26 23.00 7.30
C ALA A 73 3.19 23.83 8.59
N LEU A 74 2.85 23.20 9.73
CA LEU A 74 2.83 23.88 11.01
C LEU A 74 4.23 24.42 11.40
N LYS A 75 5.28 23.62 11.25
CA LYS A 75 6.66 24.04 11.55
C LYS A 75 7.09 25.23 10.69
N GLU A 76 6.81 25.20 9.39
CA GLU A 76 7.17 26.29 8.48
C GLU A 76 6.38 27.57 8.78
N LEU A 77 5.08 27.46 9.09
CA LEU A 77 4.28 28.61 9.52
C LEU A 77 4.77 29.20 10.84
N GLN A 78 5.10 28.36 11.82
CA GLN A 78 5.65 28.81 13.10
C GLN A 78 7.03 29.45 12.94
N LYS A 79 7.85 28.96 12.01
CA LYS A 79 9.15 29.56 11.65
C LYS A 79 8.99 30.93 10.98
N MET A 80 8.03 31.10 10.09
CA MET A 80 7.79 32.35 9.36
C MET A 80 7.10 33.42 10.21
N PHE A 81 6.11 33.02 11.02
CA PHE A 81 5.21 33.95 11.70
C PHE A 81 5.35 33.93 13.23
N GLY A 82 6.15 33.02 13.79
CA GLY A 82 6.34 32.84 15.22
C GLY A 82 5.26 31.99 15.89
N GLU A 83 5.67 31.14 16.83
CA GLU A 83 4.78 30.21 17.55
C GLU A 83 3.63 30.89 18.31
N LYS A 84 3.81 32.16 18.72
CA LYS A 84 2.76 32.94 19.40
C LYS A 84 1.59 33.29 18.46
N ASN A 85 1.88 33.48 17.17
CA ASN A 85 0.91 33.88 16.16
C ASN A 85 0.29 32.67 15.45
N VAL A 86 1.02 31.56 15.37
CA VAL A 86 0.55 30.31 14.76
C VAL A 86 0.45 29.22 15.82
N LYS A 87 -0.77 28.98 16.29
CA LYS A 87 -1.08 27.93 17.26
C LYS A 87 -1.33 26.60 16.55
N GLY A 88 -0.75 25.53 17.09
CA GLY A 88 -0.96 24.16 16.63
C GLY A 88 -0.17 23.19 17.49
N LYS A 89 -0.47 21.90 17.38
CA LYS A 89 0.30 20.83 18.02
C LYS A 89 0.77 19.86 16.95
N LEU A 90 2.05 19.50 17.01
CA LEU A 90 2.58 18.42 16.18
C LEU A 90 1.89 17.11 16.58
N LYS A 91 1.46 16.37 15.56
CA LYS A 91 0.90 15.02 15.71
C LYS A 91 2.02 14.00 15.51
N THR A 92 1.89 12.83 16.10
CA THR A 92 2.86 11.74 15.87
C THR A 92 2.26 10.79 14.84
N PRO A 93 2.93 10.53 13.70
CA PRO A 93 2.54 9.46 12.78
C PRO A 93 2.58 8.12 13.50
N LYS A 94 1.78 7.15 13.04
CA LYS A 94 1.78 5.81 13.63
C LYS A 94 2.85 4.94 12.97
N ASP A 95 3.40 3.98 13.69
CA ASP A 95 4.17 2.93 13.03
C ASP A 95 3.23 2.11 12.14
N LEU A 96 3.62 1.94 10.87
CA LEU A 96 2.83 1.16 9.90
C LEU A 96 3.43 -0.23 9.76
N TYR A 97 2.57 -1.23 9.89
CA TYR A 97 2.93 -2.63 9.72
C TYR A 97 1.79 -3.37 9.03
N GLU A 98 2.15 -4.37 8.25
CA GLU A 98 1.21 -5.30 7.65
C GLU A 98 0.74 -6.34 8.67
N VAL A 99 -0.53 -6.72 8.57
CA VAL A 99 -1.11 -7.80 9.38
C VAL A 99 -1.03 -9.09 8.57
N ASN A 100 -0.73 -10.23 9.18
CA ASN A 100 -0.78 -11.51 8.46
C ASN A 100 -2.19 -12.13 8.51
N ASP A 101 -3.11 -11.61 7.70
CA ASP A 101 -4.55 -11.91 7.74
C ASP A 101 -5.13 -12.54 6.46
N MET A 102 -4.26 -12.87 5.50
CA MET A 102 -4.64 -13.40 4.18
C MET A 102 -3.91 -14.71 3.87
N ASN A 103 -4.50 -15.54 3.00
CA ASN A 103 -3.92 -16.82 2.60
C ASN A 103 -2.90 -16.64 1.48
N LEU A 104 -1.68 -17.14 1.70
CA LEU A 104 -0.62 -17.19 0.69
C LEU A 104 -0.90 -18.31 -0.33
N ILE A 105 -0.91 -17.95 -1.61
CA ILE A 105 -1.07 -18.88 -2.73
C ILE A 105 0.02 -18.69 -3.77
N LEU A 106 0.31 -19.77 -4.50
CA LEU A 106 1.20 -19.77 -5.64
C LEU A 106 0.40 -19.67 -6.95
N LYS A 107 0.73 -18.71 -7.81
CA LYS A 107 0.10 -18.55 -9.12
C LYS A 107 0.84 -19.35 -10.19
N ASN A 108 0.19 -20.35 -10.77
CA ASN A 108 0.78 -21.23 -11.79
C ASN A 108 1.20 -20.51 -13.08
N CYS A 109 0.58 -19.37 -13.40
CA CYS A 109 0.87 -18.61 -14.62
C CYS A 109 2.27 -17.98 -14.65
N CYS A 110 2.88 -17.70 -13.48
CA CYS A 110 4.20 -17.06 -13.40
C CYS A 110 5.03 -17.48 -12.17
N ASN A 111 4.56 -18.48 -11.41
CA ASN A 111 5.18 -18.98 -10.18
C ASN A 111 5.44 -17.91 -9.11
N ARG A 112 4.54 -16.91 -9.03
CA ARG A 112 4.63 -15.83 -8.03
C ARG A 112 3.70 -16.06 -6.85
N GLN A 113 4.12 -15.57 -5.70
CA GLN A 113 3.34 -15.65 -4.47
C GLN A 113 2.43 -14.44 -4.31
N VAL A 114 1.17 -14.70 -3.97
CA VAL A 114 0.15 -13.68 -3.75
C VAL A 114 -0.64 -14.05 -2.51
N LYS A 115 -0.97 -13.09 -1.66
CA LYS A 115 -1.96 -13.30 -0.60
C LYS A 115 -3.31 -12.75 -0.99
N ILE A 116 -4.35 -13.53 -0.75
CA ILE A 116 -5.73 -13.13 -1.01
C ILE A 116 -6.60 -13.34 0.23
N ASN A 117 -7.71 -12.62 0.28
CA ASN A 117 -8.69 -12.76 1.36
C ASN A 117 -9.20 -14.19 1.50
N ASN A 118 -9.42 -14.63 2.74
CA ASN A 118 -9.82 -16.01 3.06
C ASN A 118 -11.17 -16.41 2.45
N SER A 119 -12.02 -15.45 2.14
CA SER A 119 -13.32 -15.65 1.50
C SER A 119 -13.24 -15.78 -0.03
N ALA A 120 -12.07 -15.55 -0.63
CA ALA A 120 -11.90 -15.59 -2.08
C ALA A 120 -11.82 -17.04 -2.58
N ASN A 121 -12.43 -17.31 -3.74
CA ASN A 121 -12.27 -18.59 -4.42
C ASN A 121 -10.89 -18.63 -5.10
N PHE A 122 -9.97 -19.40 -4.52
CA PHE A 122 -8.57 -19.51 -4.97
C PHE A 122 -8.44 -19.85 -6.46
N ALA A 123 -9.33 -20.71 -6.99
CA ALA A 123 -9.29 -21.19 -8.37
C ALA A 123 -9.69 -20.14 -9.42
N SER A 124 -10.29 -19.02 -9.00
CA SER A 124 -10.77 -17.96 -9.89
C SER A 124 -10.10 -16.61 -9.62
N THR A 125 -8.95 -16.61 -8.95
CA THR A 125 -8.20 -15.37 -8.70
C THR A 125 -7.27 -15.05 -9.85
N TYR A 126 -7.09 -13.77 -10.13
CA TYR A 126 -6.16 -13.28 -11.13
C TYR A 126 -4.77 -13.10 -10.50
N CYS A 127 -3.72 -13.31 -11.28
CA CYS A 127 -2.36 -12.98 -10.89
C CYS A 127 -2.17 -11.47 -11.00
N PRO A 128 -1.72 -10.79 -9.93
CA PRO A 128 -1.48 -9.35 -9.97
C PRO A 128 -0.44 -8.89 -10.98
N TYR A 129 0.44 -9.78 -11.42
CA TYR A 129 1.55 -9.40 -12.29
C TYR A 129 1.29 -9.62 -13.77
N CYS A 130 0.50 -10.64 -14.15
CA CYS A 130 0.26 -10.95 -15.56
C CYS A 130 -1.22 -11.13 -15.94
N GLY A 131 -2.14 -11.06 -14.98
CA GLY A 131 -3.58 -11.23 -15.22
C GLY A 131 -4.02 -12.66 -15.53
N GLY A 132 -3.13 -13.66 -15.49
CA GLY A 132 -3.49 -15.07 -15.63
C GLY A 132 -4.20 -15.64 -14.40
N ILE A 133 -4.92 -16.76 -14.54
CA ILE A 133 -5.57 -17.50 -13.44
C ILE A 133 -4.69 -18.68 -13.02
#